data_AF-A0A537AMX3-F1
#
_entry.id   AF-A0A537AMX3-F1
#
_cell.length_a   1.000
_cell.length_b   1.000
_cell.length_c   1.000
_cell.angle_alpha   90.00
_cell.angle_beta   90.00
_cell.angle_gamma   90.00
#
_symmetry.space_group_name_H-M   'P 1'
#
loop_
_entity.id
_entity.type
_entity.pdbx_description
1 polymer ?
#
loop_
_entity_poly.entity_id
_entity_poly.type
_entity_poly.pdbx_seq_one_letter_code
_entity_poly.pdbx_strand_id
1 'polypeptide(L)' 'MNCLEFHRLKLADPHRLPPEAQAHAAQCAACAAFVISVDQAERDLERTLATPVPEGLADRVLLRVHGARPAWRA' A
#
# COMPACT_ATOMS: atom_id res chain seq x y z
N MET A 1 -5.37 -16.45 18.87
CA MET A 1 -4.17 -16.40 18.03
C MET A 1 -2.94 -15.96 18.82
N ASN A 2 -1.74 -16.32 18.34
CA ASN A 2 -0.48 -15.80 18.88
C ASN A 2 -0.06 -14.47 18.19
N CYS A 3 0.90 -13.75 18.76
CA CYS A 3 1.33 -12.45 18.22
C CYS A 3 1.87 -12.53 16.79
N LEU A 4 2.53 -13.62 16.42
CA LEU A 4 3.14 -13.75 15.09
C LEU A 4 2.09 -14.03 14.01
N GLU A 5 1.05 -14.82 14.33
CA GLU A 5 -0.15 -14.95 13.51
C GLU A 5 -0.87 -13.62 13.34
N PHE A 6 -1.03 -12.87 14.43
CA PHE A 6 -1.61 -11.54 14.40
C PHE A 6 -0.85 -10.59 13.47
N HIS A 7 0.49 -10.55 13.58
CA HIS A 7 1.33 -9.71 12.73
C HIS A 7 1.18 -10.09 11.25
N ARG A 8 1.15 -11.39 10.93
CA ARG A 8 0.93 -11.87 9.56
C ARG A 8 -0.43 -11.44 9.03
N LEU A 9 -1.49 -11.58 9.82
CA LEU A 9 -2.84 -11.15 9.44
C LEU A 9 -2.89 -9.64 9.18
N LYS A 10 -2.37 -8.83 10.11
CA LYS A 10 -2.37 -7.37 10.00
C LYS A 10 -1.56 -6.87 8.79
N LEU A 11 -0.46 -7.53 8.44
CA LEU A 11 0.33 -7.15 7.26
C LEU A 11 -0.25 -7.66 5.95
N ALA A 12 -1.03 -8.75 5.97
CA ALA A 12 -1.64 -9.31 4.76
C ALA A 12 -2.82 -8.46 4.26
N ASP A 13 -3.66 -7.97 5.18
CA ASP A 13 -4.73 -7.00 4.89
C ASP A 13 -4.80 -5.97 6.02
N PRO A 14 -4.07 -4.84 5.89
CA PRO A 14 -4.04 -3.80 6.93
C PRO A 14 -5.40 -3.21 7.25
N HIS A 15 -6.32 -3.18 6.30
CA HIS A 15 -7.64 -2.54 6.49
C HIS A 15 -8.67 -3.50 7.09
N ARG A 16 -8.42 -4.82 7.06
CA ARG A 16 -9.36 -5.82 7.60
C ARG A 16 -8.71 -6.65 8.68
N LEU A 17 -9.13 -6.38 9.92
CA LEU A 17 -8.79 -7.23 11.06
C LEU A 17 -9.98 -8.09 11.48
N PRO A 18 -9.84 -9.43 11.52
CA PRO A 18 -10.92 -10.30 11.98
C PRO A 18 -11.19 -10.09 13.49
N PRO A 19 -12.41 -10.42 13.98
CA PRO A 19 -12.78 -10.18 15.38
C PRO A 19 -11.83 -10.80 16.40
N GLU A 20 -11.30 -12.00 16.12
CA GLU A 20 -10.33 -12.66 17.00
C GLU A 20 -9.01 -11.87 17.11
N ALA A 21 -8.57 -11.24 16.03
CA ALA A 21 -7.38 -10.40 16.02
C ALA A 21 -7.64 -9.10 16.80
N GLN A 22 -8.82 -8.50 16.65
CA GLN A 22 -9.21 -7.32 17.44
C GLN A 22 -9.20 -7.63 18.94
N ALA A 23 -9.73 -8.79 19.34
CA ALA A 23 -9.69 -9.25 20.72
C ALA A 23 -8.24 -9.43 21.23
N HIS A 24 -7.35 -9.95 20.39
CA HIS A 24 -5.93 -10.08 20.73
C HIS A 24 -5.26 -8.70 20.92
N ALA A 25 -5.48 -7.75 20.01
CA ALA A 25 -4.94 -6.40 20.11
C ALA A 25 -5.42 -5.69 21.38
N ALA A 26 -6.67 -5.92 21.82
CA ALA A 26 -7.19 -5.35 23.06
C ALA A 26 -6.50 -5.90 24.33
N GLN A 27 -5.90 -7.09 24.26
CA GLN A 27 -5.28 -7.78 25.40
C GLN A 27 -3.74 -7.72 25.37
N CYS A 28 -3.14 -7.29 24.26
CA CYS A 28 -1.70 -7.29 24.05
C CYS A 28 -1.20 -5.90 23.64
N ALA A 29 -0.55 -5.19 24.57
CA ALA A 29 -0.04 -3.83 24.34
C ALA A 29 0.95 -3.73 23.16
N ALA A 30 1.79 -4.75 22.96
CA ALA A 30 2.74 -4.79 21.84
C ALA A 30 2.01 -4.87 20.49
N CYS A 31 0.98 -5.72 20.38
CA CYS A 31 0.18 -5.84 19.17
C CYS A 31 -0.71 -4.61 18.94
N ALA A 32 -1.19 -3.96 20.00
CA ALA A 32 -1.92 -2.69 19.89
C ALA A 32 -1.03 -1.58 19.30
N ALA A 33 0.20 -1.44 19.81
CA ALA A 33 1.17 -0.50 19.27
C ALA A 33 1.56 -0.84 17.82
N PHE A 34 1.69 -2.14 17.51
CA PHE A 34 1.96 -2.61 16.15
C PHE A 34 0.85 -2.20 15.17
N VAL A 35 -0.43 -2.37 15.53
CA VAL A 35 -1.56 -1.92 14.69
C VAL A 35 -1.46 -0.44 14.36
N ILE A 36 -1.21 0.40 15.37
CA ILE A 36 -1.08 1.85 15.18
C ILE A 36 0.05 2.16 14.20
N SER A 37 1.19 1.49 14.33
CA SER A 37 2.34 1.70 13.44
C SER A 37 2.06 1.30 11.99
N VAL A 38 1.38 0.17 11.77
CA VAL A 38 0.98 -0.28 10.42
C VAL A 38 -0.03 0.69 9.83
N ASP A 39 -1.04 1.11 10.59
CA ASP A 39 -2.05 2.05 10.11
C ASP A 39 -1.48 3.43 9.77
N GLN A 40 -0.43 3.86 10.48
CA GLN A 40 0.30 5.08 10.14
C GLN A 40 1.05 4.92 8.81
N ALA A 41 1.76 3.81 8.62
CA ALA A 41 2.47 3.53 7.38
C ALA A 41 1.52 3.47 6.17
N GLU A 42 0.37 2.82 6.29
CA GLU A 42 -0.64 2.77 5.21
C GLU A 42 -1.16 4.16 4.84
N ARG A 43 -1.49 5.00 5.82
CA ARG A 43 -1.93 6.39 5.56
C ARG A 43 -0.85 7.21 4.86
N ASP A 44 0.40 7.03 5.26
CA ASP A 44 1.53 7.74 4.67
C ASP A 44 1.76 7.29 3.21
N LEU A 45 1.60 6.00 2.93
CA LEU A 45 1.63 5.43 1.58
C LEU A 45 0.49 5.98 0.73
N GLU A 46 -0.75 5.92 1.20
CA GLU A 46 -1.93 6.45 0.50
C GLU A 46 -1.73 7.92 0.11
N ARG A 47 -1.27 8.75 1.06
CA ARG A 47 -0.99 10.17 0.82
C ARG A 47 0.09 10.39 -0.23
N THR A 48 1.14 9.56 -0.22
CA THR A 48 2.25 9.66 -1.17
C THR A 48 1.81 9.24 -2.57
N LEU A 49 1.03 8.16 -2.67
CA LEU A 49 0.49 7.65 -3.93
C LEU A 49 -0.58 8.57 -4.53
N ALA A 50 -1.26 9.39 -3.73
CA ALA A 50 -2.22 10.40 -4.18
C ALA A 50 -1.55 11.63 -4.86
N THR A 51 -0.31 11.49 -5.33
CA THR A 51 0.39 12.54 -6.09
C THR A 51 -0.37 12.81 -7.40
N PRO A 52 -0.71 14.07 -7.71
CA PRO A 52 -1.44 14.40 -8.93
C PRO A 52 -0.61 14.06 -10.17
N VAL A 53 -1.29 13.62 -11.22
CA VAL A 53 -0.66 13.39 -12.52
C VAL A 53 -0.21 14.74 -13.07
N PRO A 54 1.08 14.90 -13.45
CA PRO A 54 1.56 16.14 -14.06
C PRO A 54 0.78 16.49 -15.32
N GLU A 55 0.53 17.79 -15.50
CA GLU A 55 -0.14 18.31 -16.69
C GLU A 55 0.61 17.90 -17.98
N GLY A 56 -0.13 17.50 -19.01
CA GLY A 56 0.42 17.08 -20.29
C GLY A 56 1.20 15.75 -20.26
N LEU A 57 1.21 15.01 -19.15
CA LEU A 57 1.89 13.71 -19.10
C LEU A 57 1.31 12.74 -20.13
N ALA A 58 -0.01 12.68 -20.28
CA ALA A 58 -0.69 11.80 -21.23
C ALA A 58 -0.23 12.08 -22.68
N ASP A 59 -0.21 13.35 -23.08
CA ASP A 59 0.21 13.76 -24.42
C ASP A 59 1.67 13.40 -24.71
N ARG A 60 2.55 13.61 -23.71
CA ARG A 60 3.97 13.24 -23.82
C ARG A 60 4.17 11.73 -23.96
N VAL A 61 3.38 10.93 -23.25
CA VAL A 61 3.41 9.47 -23.37
C VAL A 61 2.95 9.04 -24.76
N LEU A 62 1.81 9.55 -25.24
CA LEU A 62 1.28 9.23 -26.56
C LEU A 62 2.24 9.62 -27.69
N LEU A 63 2.84 10.81 -27.62
CA LEU A 63 3.84 11.26 -28.58
C LEU A 63 5.02 10.30 -28.66
N ARG A 64 5.50 9.78 -27.51
CA ARG A 64 6.62 8.84 -27.48
C ARG A 64 6.25 7.46 -28.02
N VAL A 65 5.07 6.96 -27.68
CA VAL A 65 4.58 5.63 -28.11
C VAL A 65 4.32 5.60 -29.62
N HIS A 66 3.76 6.66 -30.18
CA HIS A 66 3.42 6.72 -31.61
C HIS A 66 4.50 7.33 -32.50
N GLY A 67 5.40 8.16 -31.94
CA GLY A 67 6.49 8.81 -32.69
C GLY A 67 7.76 7.98 -32.84
N ALA A 68 7.96 6.94 -32.01
CA ALA A 68 9.11 6.07 -32.11
C ALA A 68 8.84 4.91 -33.08
N ARG A 69 9.47 4.92 -34.27
CA ARG A 69 9.60 3.68 -35.07
C ARG A 69 10.50 2.71 -34.27
N PRO A 70 10.11 1.45 -34.05
CA PRO A 70 10.96 0.50 -33.33
C PRO A 70 12.26 0.27 -34.09
N ALA A 71 13.39 0.51 -33.43
CA ALA A 71 14.74 0.38 -34.01
C ALA A 71 15.10 -1.06 -34.43
N TRP A 72 14.31 -2.06 -34.02
CA TRP A 72 14.53 -3.47 -34.39
C TRP A 72 13.86 -3.88 -35.71
N ARG A 73 13.14 -2.96 -36.38
CA ARG A 73 12.62 -3.14 -37.75
C ARG A 73 13.45 -2.34 -38.77
N ALA A 74 14.77 -2.42 -38.67
CA ALA A 74 15.73 -1.89 -39.64
C ALA A 74 16.69 -3.02 -40.06
#